data_AF-A0A7S2VL10-F1
#
_entry.id   AF-A0A7S2VL10-F1
#
_cell.length_a   1.000
_cell.length_b   1.000
_cell.length_c   1.000
_cell.angle_alpha   90.00
_cell.angle_beta   90.00
_cell.angle_gamma   90.00
#
_symmetry.space_group_name_H-M   'P 1'
#
loop_
_entity.id
_entity.type
_entity.pdbx_description
1 polymer ?
#
loop_
_entity_poly.entity_id
_entity_poly.type
_entity_poly.pdbx_seq_one_letter_code
_entity_poly.pdbx_strand_id
1 'polypeptide(L)'
;QRWRAWNRPTPLQDRLSSYRRKVVQGRHPQACPRGPERAVSAGQLADLLNTFRDFIGVRDAYYLNSNITMPLTRPHRLSVAELVGPQSLHFFVSHFWGTSVRYFVDTIRQHAQIERGDGWHTVAYWICYMSNNQWDVQAEVGDGHWQHSSFYLALRSGKCRATCM
;
A
#
# COMPACT_ATOMS: atom_id res chain seq x y z
N GLN A 1 11.80 39.22 -18.13
CA GLN A 1 10.84 38.08 -18.24
C GLN A 1 11.55 36.75 -17.98
N ARG A 2 11.90 36.39 -16.72
CA ARG A 2 12.69 35.17 -16.43
C ARG A 2 12.26 34.43 -15.15
N TRP A 3 10.95 34.37 -14.87
CA TRP A 3 10.39 33.77 -13.64
C TRP A 3 9.34 32.67 -13.87
N ARG A 4 9.19 32.12 -15.09
CA ARG A 4 8.12 31.14 -15.41
C ARG A 4 8.56 29.67 -15.48
N ALA A 5 9.84 29.35 -15.26
CA ALA A 5 10.35 27.98 -15.43
C ALA A 5 10.16 27.05 -14.21
N TRP A 6 9.73 27.57 -13.05
CA TRP A 6 9.77 26.82 -11.77
C TRP A 6 8.46 26.10 -11.39
N ASN A 7 7.40 26.20 -12.20
CA ASN A 7 6.10 25.60 -11.89
C ASN A 7 5.80 24.31 -12.69
N ARG A 8 6.79 23.71 -13.35
CA ARG A 8 6.56 22.44 -14.04
C ARG A 8 6.66 21.28 -13.04
N PRO A 9 5.63 20.44 -12.92
CA PRO A 9 5.72 19.24 -12.10
C PRO A 9 6.87 18.34 -12.60
N THR A 10 7.55 17.68 -11.68
CA THR A 10 8.54 16.65 -12.02
C THR A 10 7.84 15.43 -12.63
N PRO A 11 8.55 14.59 -13.40
CA PRO A 11 7.96 13.36 -13.95
C PRO A 11 7.31 12.46 -12.90
N LEU A 12 7.87 12.41 -11.68
CA LEU A 12 7.29 11.68 -10.56
C LEU A 12 5.99 12.34 -10.07
N GLN A 13 5.96 13.66 -9.93
CA GLN A 13 4.75 14.40 -9.53
C GLN A 13 3.60 14.23 -10.53
N ASP A 14 3.91 14.22 -11.83
CA ASP A 14 2.93 13.94 -12.88
C ASP A 14 2.40 12.50 -12.81
N ARG A 15 3.29 11.53 -12.55
CA ARG A 15 2.91 10.12 -12.39
C ARG A 15 2.03 9.92 -11.15
N LEU A 16 2.40 10.54 -10.03
CA LEU A 16 1.61 10.53 -8.79
C LEU A 16 0.21 11.10 -9.01
N SER A 17 0.11 12.24 -9.68
CA SER A 17 -1.16 12.90 -9.97
C SER A 17 -2.05 12.05 -10.88
N SER A 18 -1.45 11.41 -11.90
CA SER A 18 -2.17 10.54 -12.83
C SER A 18 -2.62 9.24 -12.17
N TYR A 19 -1.76 8.59 -11.39
CA TYR A 19 -2.14 7.39 -10.64
C TYR A 19 -3.21 7.69 -9.60
N ARG A 20 -3.10 8.80 -8.86
CA ARG A 20 -4.13 9.22 -7.90
C ARG A 20 -5.47 9.38 -8.58
N ARG A 21 -5.53 10.13 -9.70
CA ARG A 21 -6.76 10.27 -10.49
C ARG A 21 -7.34 8.92 -10.90
N LYS A 22 -6.50 7.99 -11.37
CA LYS A 22 -6.93 6.63 -11.75
C LYS A 22 -7.56 5.87 -10.58
N VAL A 23 -6.92 5.84 -9.41
CA VAL A 23 -7.40 5.02 -8.28
C VAL A 23 -8.63 5.60 -7.57
N VAL A 24 -8.80 6.92 -7.61
CA VAL A 24 -9.98 7.61 -7.04
C VAL A 24 -11.09 7.82 -8.06
N GLN A 25 -10.90 7.47 -9.33
CA GLN A 25 -11.92 7.67 -10.35
C GLN A 25 -13.19 6.87 -10.00
N GLY A 26 -14.32 7.57 -9.83
CA GLY A 26 -15.59 6.95 -9.44
C GLY A 26 -15.62 6.41 -8.00
N ARG A 27 -14.66 6.79 -7.15
CA ARG A 27 -14.59 6.40 -5.74
C ARG A 27 -14.25 7.61 -4.87
N HIS A 28 -14.75 7.63 -3.65
CA HIS A 28 -14.32 8.59 -2.64
C HIS A 28 -13.46 7.86 -1.62
N PRO A 29 -12.13 8.10 -1.58
CA PRO A 29 -11.28 7.53 -0.54
C PRO A 29 -11.82 7.89 0.84
N GLN A 30 -12.02 6.88 1.66
CA GLN A 30 -12.56 7.03 3.01
C GLN A 30 -11.78 6.15 3.97
N ALA A 31 -11.72 6.59 5.22
CA ALA A 31 -11.15 5.78 6.27
C ALA A 31 -11.98 4.51 6.49
N CYS A 32 -11.30 3.39 6.73
CA CYS A 32 -11.91 2.15 7.18
C CYS A 32 -11.38 1.79 8.57
N PRO A 33 -12.06 0.91 9.32
CA PRO A 33 -11.55 0.41 10.58
C PRO A 33 -10.14 -0.17 10.43
N ARG A 34 -9.30 0.02 11.46
CA ARG A 34 -7.99 -0.63 11.57
C ARG A 34 -8.15 -2.16 11.60
N GLY A 35 -7.08 -2.85 11.21
CA GLY A 35 -7.05 -4.31 11.22
C GLY A 35 -7.41 -4.91 9.87
N PRO A 36 -8.31 -5.92 9.83
CA PRO A 36 -8.36 -6.86 8.72
C PRO A 36 -8.92 -6.29 7.41
N GLU A 37 -9.72 -5.23 7.46
CA GLU A 37 -10.35 -4.64 6.26
C GLU A 37 -9.41 -3.73 5.47
N ARG A 38 -8.19 -3.53 5.96
CA ARG A 38 -7.25 -2.59 5.38
C ARG A 38 -6.14 -3.28 4.58
N ALA A 39 -6.51 -4.29 3.80
CA ALA A 39 -5.60 -5.01 2.91
C ALA A 39 -5.62 -4.42 1.48
N VAL A 40 -4.57 -4.75 0.72
CA VAL A 40 -4.47 -4.48 -0.72
C VAL A 40 -4.38 -5.79 -1.48
N SER A 41 -5.01 -5.86 -2.64
CA SER A 41 -4.90 -7.00 -3.54
C SER A 41 -3.53 -7.10 -4.21
N ALA A 42 -3.13 -8.31 -4.60
CA ALA A 42 -1.96 -8.53 -5.44
C ALA A 42 -2.03 -7.74 -6.76
N GLY A 43 -3.24 -7.59 -7.33
CA GLY A 43 -3.46 -6.77 -8.51
C GLY A 43 -3.15 -5.29 -8.27
N GLN A 44 -3.62 -4.72 -7.17
CA GLN A 44 -3.32 -3.33 -6.78
C GLN A 44 -1.82 -3.12 -6.53
N LEU A 45 -1.14 -4.07 -5.88
CA LEU A 45 0.31 -4.01 -5.67
C LEU A 45 1.09 -4.05 -6.98
N ALA A 46 0.72 -4.97 -7.89
CA ALA A 46 1.34 -5.07 -9.20
C ALA A 46 1.11 -3.81 -10.04
N ASP A 47 -0.09 -3.23 -10.01
CA ASP A 47 -0.41 -1.98 -10.72
C ASP A 47 0.42 -0.80 -10.19
N LEU A 48 0.59 -0.69 -8.86
CA LEU A 48 1.45 0.33 -8.25
C LEU A 48 2.91 0.15 -8.72
N LEU A 49 3.46 -1.06 -8.61
CA LEU A 49 4.84 -1.33 -9.03
C LEU A 49 5.02 -1.03 -10.52
N ASN A 50 4.12 -1.50 -11.38
CA ASN A 50 4.22 -1.27 -12.82
C ASN A 50 4.13 0.22 -13.18
N THR A 51 3.27 0.97 -12.49
CA THR A 51 3.11 2.41 -12.74
C THR A 51 4.36 3.21 -12.39
N PHE A 52 5.04 2.83 -11.31
CA PHE A 52 6.21 3.56 -10.78
C PHE A 52 7.53 2.82 -11.00
N ARG A 53 7.55 1.78 -11.85
CA ARG A 53 8.69 0.85 -12.02
C ARG A 53 10.00 1.57 -12.25
N ASP A 54 10.00 2.57 -13.13
CA ASP A 54 11.22 3.29 -13.53
C ASP A 54 11.73 4.23 -12.41
N PHE A 55 10.87 4.62 -11.46
CA PHE A 55 11.25 5.37 -10.27
C PHE A 55 11.67 4.46 -9.11
N ILE A 56 11.04 3.29 -8.98
CA ILE A 56 11.37 2.32 -7.94
C ILE A 56 12.70 1.63 -8.27
N GLY A 57 12.88 1.14 -9.48
CA GLY A 57 14.07 0.39 -9.88
C GLY A 57 14.34 -0.80 -8.94
N VAL A 58 15.48 -0.78 -8.25
CA VAL A 58 15.87 -1.79 -7.25
C VAL A 58 15.65 -1.33 -5.81
N ARG A 59 15.03 -0.16 -5.60
CA ARG A 59 14.85 0.45 -4.27
C ARG A 59 13.83 -0.30 -3.43
N ASP A 60 13.79 0.07 -2.16
CA ASP A 60 13.14 -0.66 -1.09
C ASP A 60 11.85 0.03 -0.62
N ALA A 61 11.22 -0.52 0.42
CA ALA A 61 9.97 0.01 0.95
C ALA A 61 10.15 1.39 1.62
N TYR A 62 11.34 1.73 2.13
CA TYR A 62 11.62 3.07 2.65
C TYR A 62 11.54 4.13 1.55
N TYR A 63 12.15 3.85 0.39
CA TYR A 63 12.05 4.72 -0.77
C TYR A 63 10.61 4.84 -1.26
N LEU A 64 9.95 3.70 -1.47
CA LEU A 64 8.56 3.66 -1.93
C LEU A 64 7.65 4.44 -0.98
N ASN A 65 7.84 4.28 0.33
CA ASN A 65 7.00 4.94 1.31
C ASN A 65 7.15 6.46 1.25
N SER A 66 8.40 6.94 1.35
CA SER A 66 8.71 8.37 1.41
C SER A 66 8.44 9.12 0.11
N ASN A 67 8.65 8.48 -1.05
CA ASN A 67 8.61 9.15 -2.35
C ASN A 67 7.33 8.88 -3.16
N ILE A 68 6.58 7.81 -2.83
CA ILE A 68 5.41 7.40 -3.63
C ILE A 68 4.17 7.29 -2.75
N THR A 69 4.11 6.38 -1.77
CA THR A 69 2.85 6.11 -1.06
C THR A 69 2.43 7.28 -0.18
N MET A 70 3.34 7.89 0.60
CA MET A 70 3.04 9.08 1.39
C MET A 70 2.59 10.24 0.50
N PRO A 71 3.31 10.63 -0.57
CA PRO A 71 2.80 11.62 -1.52
C PRO A 71 1.45 11.26 -2.16
N LEU A 72 1.18 9.99 -2.46
CA LEU A 72 -0.11 9.55 -3.00
C LEU A 72 -1.25 9.80 -2.00
N THR A 73 -1.06 9.45 -0.73
CA THR A 73 -2.10 9.52 0.30
C THR A 73 -2.20 10.89 0.98
N ARG A 74 -1.19 11.77 0.83
CA ARG A 74 -1.14 13.11 1.43
C ARG A 74 -2.44 13.92 1.35
N PRO A 75 -3.19 13.97 0.23
CA PRO A 75 -4.41 14.77 0.17
C PRO A 75 -5.52 14.30 1.11
N HIS A 76 -5.54 13.00 1.44
CA HIS A 76 -6.59 12.39 2.27
C HIS A 76 -6.07 11.99 3.66
N ARG A 77 -4.75 11.90 3.85
CA ARG A 77 -4.09 11.42 5.08
C ARG A 77 -4.59 10.03 5.51
N LEU A 78 -4.74 9.15 4.53
CA LEU A 78 -5.19 7.76 4.70
C LEU A 78 -4.01 6.79 4.49
N SER A 79 -4.23 5.52 4.82
CA SER A 79 -3.39 4.43 4.34
C SER A 79 -3.49 4.26 2.81
N VAL A 80 -2.56 3.50 2.21
CA VAL A 80 -2.65 3.17 0.77
C VAL A 80 -3.87 2.31 0.49
N ALA A 81 -4.16 1.33 1.35
CA ALA A 81 -5.31 0.46 1.20
C ALA A 81 -6.63 1.24 1.12
N GLU A 82 -6.82 2.22 2.02
CA GLU A 82 -7.98 3.11 2.02
C GLU A 82 -8.06 3.98 0.75
N LEU A 83 -6.91 4.36 0.18
CA LEU A 83 -6.85 5.12 -1.07
C LEU A 83 -7.22 4.28 -2.31
N VAL A 84 -6.70 3.05 -2.41
CA VAL A 84 -6.85 2.22 -3.62
C VAL A 84 -8.13 1.37 -3.63
N GLY A 85 -8.86 1.35 -2.52
CA GLY A 85 -10.04 0.51 -2.29
C GLY A 85 -9.72 -0.60 -1.30
N PRO A 86 -10.07 -0.44 -0.02
CA PRO A 86 -9.74 -1.38 1.04
C PRO A 86 -10.49 -2.70 0.87
N GLN A 87 -9.88 -3.79 1.35
CA GLN A 87 -10.42 -5.15 1.24
C GLN A 87 -10.10 -5.96 2.50
N SER A 88 -10.91 -6.98 2.77
CA SER A 88 -10.64 -7.96 3.82
C SER A 88 -9.39 -8.78 3.49
N LEU A 89 -8.45 -8.88 4.43
CA LEU A 89 -7.23 -9.65 4.22
C LEU A 89 -7.50 -11.13 4.02
N HIS A 90 -6.68 -11.77 3.21
CA HIS A 90 -6.50 -13.22 3.21
C HIS A 90 -5.22 -13.59 3.95
N PHE A 91 -4.14 -12.84 3.71
CA PHE A 91 -2.81 -13.10 4.24
C PHE A 91 -2.24 -11.86 4.92
N PHE A 92 -1.48 -12.08 5.96
CA PHE A 92 -0.77 -11.01 6.66
C PHE A 92 0.72 -11.06 6.30
N VAL A 93 1.32 -9.92 5.99
CA VAL A 93 2.70 -9.85 5.51
C VAL A 93 3.52 -8.91 6.39
N SER A 94 4.54 -9.45 7.03
CA SER A 94 5.53 -8.70 7.81
C SER A 94 6.92 -8.95 7.25
N HIS A 95 7.34 -8.09 6.33
CA HIS A 95 8.64 -8.18 5.67
C HIS A 95 9.59 -7.08 6.14
N PHE A 96 10.89 -7.32 5.99
CA PHE A 96 11.93 -6.32 6.18
C PHE A 96 11.85 -5.25 5.06
N TRP A 97 11.74 -3.98 5.45
CA TRP A 97 11.55 -2.86 4.51
C TRP A 97 12.74 -2.61 3.58
N GLY A 98 13.94 -3.12 3.90
CA GLY A 98 15.12 -3.00 3.04
C GLY A 98 15.15 -3.97 1.87
N THR A 99 14.21 -4.91 1.79
CA THR A 99 14.05 -5.78 0.61
C THR A 99 13.58 -4.97 -0.59
N SER A 100 14.13 -5.25 -1.77
CA SER A 100 13.69 -4.59 -3.00
C SER A 100 12.18 -4.76 -3.22
N VAL A 101 11.49 -3.65 -3.48
CA VAL A 101 10.03 -3.66 -3.71
C VAL A 101 9.67 -4.57 -4.88
N ARG A 102 10.52 -4.62 -5.92
CA ARG A 102 10.31 -5.48 -7.07
C ARG A 102 10.25 -6.95 -6.66
N TYR A 103 11.27 -7.43 -5.95
CA TYR A 103 11.29 -8.82 -5.48
C TYR A 103 10.15 -9.11 -4.52
N PHE A 104 9.83 -8.19 -3.63
CA PHE A 104 8.68 -8.32 -2.74
C PHE A 104 7.37 -8.53 -3.51
N VAL A 105 7.06 -7.66 -4.48
CA VAL A 105 5.81 -7.76 -5.27
C VAL A 105 5.81 -9.00 -6.17
N ASP A 106 6.95 -9.38 -6.75
CA ASP A 106 7.08 -10.61 -7.54
C ASP A 106 6.77 -11.85 -6.68
N THR A 107 7.28 -11.92 -5.46
CA THR A 107 6.97 -12.99 -4.50
C THR A 107 5.48 -13.02 -4.12
N ILE A 108 4.88 -11.87 -3.82
CA ILE A 108 3.45 -11.78 -3.50
C ILE A 108 2.60 -12.23 -4.69
N ARG A 109 2.97 -11.84 -5.91
CA ARG A 109 2.28 -12.26 -7.14
C ARG A 109 2.38 -13.77 -7.34
N GLN A 110 3.57 -14.36 -7.19
CA GLN A 110 3.75 -15.81 -7.32
C GLN A 110 2.93 -16.58 -6.28
N HIS A 111 2.96 -16.14 -5.02
CA HIS A 111 2.12 -16.72 -3.98
C HIS A 111 0.63 -16.64 -4.33
N ALA A 112 0.16 -15.48 -4.80
CA ALA A 112 -1.23 -15.30 -5.20
C ALA A 112 -1.64 -16.21 -6.37
N GLN A 113 -0.72 -16.47 -7.31
CA GLN A 113 -0.92 -17.38 -8.44
C GLN A 113 -1.04 -18.83 -7.99
N ILE A 114 -0.23 -19.25 -7.00
CA ILE A 114 -0.36 -20.58 -6.40
C ILE A 114 -1.71 -20.71 -5.67
N GLU A 115 -2.12 -19.67 -4.94
CA GLU A 115 -3.36 -19.69 -4.16
C GLU A 115 -4.65 -19.69 -5.00
N ARG A 116 -4.68 -18.98 -6.14
CA ARG A 116 -5.92 -18.73 -6.89
C ARG A 116 -5.80 -18.82 -8.42
N GLY A 117 -4.66 -19.26 -8.97
CA GLY A 117 -4.46 -19.36 -10.42
C GLY A 117 -4.76 -18.03 -11.13
N ASP A 118 -5.67 -18.05 -12.10
CA ASP A 118 -6.09 -16.86 -12.86
C ASP A 118 -6.72 -15.75 -11.97
N GLY A 119 -7.29 -16.14 -10.84
CA GLY A 119 -7.87 -15.24 -9.84
C GLY A 119 -6.85 -14.55 -8.92
N TRP A 120 -5.54 -14.72 -9.15
CA TRP A 120 -4.47 -14.21 -8.28
C TRP A 120 -4.60 -12.73 -7.91
N HIS A 121 -5.05 -11.91 -8.87
CA HIS A 121 -5.16 -10.46 -8.71
C HIS A 121 -6.17 -10.05 -7.63
N THR A 122 -7.03 -10.96 -7.17
CA THR A 122 -8.02 -10.74 -6.10
C THR A 122 -7.53 -11.14 -4.71
N VAL A 123 -6.37 -11.80 -4.60
CA VAL A 123 -5.81 -12.22 -3.31
C VAL A 123 -5.34 -10.98 -2.56
N ALA A 124 -5.87 -10.78 -1.35
CA ALA A 124 -5.64 -9.60 -0.52
C ALA A 124 -4.60 -9.85 0.58
N TYR A 125 -3.67 -8.92 0.68
CA TYR A 125 -2.54 -8.95 1.60
C TYR A 125 -2.58 -7.72 2.50
N TRP A 126 -2.55 -7.95 3.80
CA TRP A 126 -2.29 -6.90 4.77
C TRP A 126 -0.78 -6.69 4.86
N ILE A 127 -0.29 -5.49 4.49
CA ILE A 127 1.15 -5.19 4.40
C ILE A 127 1.40 -3.92 5.18
N CYS A 128 2.29 -3.94 6.16
CA CYS A 128 2.46 -2.87 7.15
C CYS A 128 2.52 -1.43 6.55
N TYR A 129 3.31 -1.17 5.51
CA TYR A 129 3.43 0.17 4.92
C TYR A 129 2.26 0.56 3.98
N MET A 130 1.47 -0.41 3.54
CA MET A 130 0.26 -0.17 2.73
C MET A 130 -0.99 -0.05 3.60
N SER A 131 -1.04 -0.84 4.67
CA SER A 131 -2.19 -1.02 5.55
C SER A 131 -2.16 -0.07 6.73
N ASN A 132 -1.02 0.26 7.33
CA ASN A 132 -1.03 1.25 8.40
C ASN A 132 -1.17 2.66 7.81
N ASN A 133 -1.97 3.51 8.45
CA ASN A 133 -1.95 4.93 8.16
C ASN A 133 -0.62 5.55 8.62
N GLN A 134 0.29 5.74 7.67
CA GLN A 134 1.62 6.30 7.91
C GLN A 134 1.59 7.76 8.39
N TRP A 135 0.44 8.43 8.31
CA TRP A 135 0.22 9.78 8.84
C TRP A 135 -0.10 9.81 10.34
N ASP A 136 -0.39 8.66 10.94
CA ASP A 136 -0.76 8.51 12.35
C ASP A 136 -0.26 7.18 12.93
N VAL A 137 1.06 6.97 12.83
CA VAL A 137 1.70 5.71 13.24
C VAL A 137 1.44 5.39 14.72
N GLN A 138 1.33 6.40 15.57
CA GLN A 138 1.09 6.22 17.00
C GLN A 138 -0.24 5.51 17.26
N ALA A 139 -1.31 5.93 16.58
CA ALA A 139 -2.58 5.23 16.60
C ALA A 139 -2.44 3.82 15.99
N GLU A 140 -1.73 3.66 14.88
CA GLU A 140 -1.57 2.35 14.23
C GLU A 140 -0.86 1.31 15.13
N VAL A 141 0.00 1.75 16.04
CA VAL A 141 0.66 0.88 17.05
C VAL A 141 -0.11 0.77 18.37
N GLY A 142 -1.30 1.38 18.45
CA GLY A 142 -2.26 1.22 19.55
C GLY A 142 -2.09 2.19 20.72
N ASP A 143 -1.35 3.30 20.55
CA ASP A 143 -1.20 4.35 21.57
C ASP A 143 -0.75 3.82 22.95
N GLY A 144 0.17 2.87 22.97
CA GLY A 144 0.65 2.22 24.20
C GLY A 144 -0.14 0.97 24.62
N HIS A 145 -1.27 0.69 23.95
CA HIS A 145 -2.05 -0.53 24.11
C HIS A 145 -1.93 -1.39 22.85
N TRP A 146 -0.93 -2.25 22.80
CA TRP A 146 -0.61 -3.05 21.60
C TRP A 146 -1.78 -3.91 21.08
N GLN A 147 -2.73 -4.29 21.94
CA GLN A 147 -3.96 -4.99 21.54
C GLN A 147 -4.89 -4.15 20.65
N HIS A 148 -4.73 -2.83 20.65
CA HIS A 148 -5.46 -1.92 19.79
C HIS A 148 -4.69 -1.60 18.49
N SER A 149 -3.47 -2.11 18.35
CA SER A 149 -2.67 -1.91 17.14
C SER A 149 -3.34 -2.55 15.92
N SER A 150 -3.16 -1.94 14.75
CA SER A 150 -3.65 -2.49 13.49
C SER A 150 -3.10 -3.89 13.20
N PHE A 151 -1.88 -4.16 13.65
CA PHE A 151 -1.23 -5.48 13.58
C PHE A 151 -2.02 -6.53 14.37
N TYR A 152 -2.30 -6.25 15.65
CA TYR A 152 -3.04 -7.16 16.51
C TYR A 152 -4.43 -7.43 15.95
N LEU A 153 -5.15 -6.37 15.57
CA LEU A 153 -6.49 -6.47 15.03
C LEU A 153 -6.54 -7.29 13.74
N ALA A 154 -5.57 -7.12 12.84
CA ALA A 154 -5.49 -7.91 11.61
C ALA A 154 -5.23 -9.40 11.91
N LEU A 155 -4.21 -9.70 12.73
CA LEU A 155 -3.80 -11.07 13.06
C LEU A 155 -4.85 -11.83 13.87
N ARG A 156 -5.56 -11.15 14.77
CA ARG A 156 -6.56 -11.77 15.68
C ARG A 156 -7.98 -11.75 15.15
N SER A 157 -8.20 -11.26 13.94
CA SER A 157 -9.53 -11.14 13.32
C SER A 157 -10.24 -12.47 13.01
N GLY A 158 -9.51 -13.59 13.01
CA GLY A 158 -10.01 -14.88 12.49
C GLY A 158 -10.11 -14.94 10.96
N LYS A 159 -9.86 -13.83 10.24
CA LYS A 159 -9.84 -13.78 8.76
C LYS A 159 -8.46 -14.04 8.17
N CYS A 160 -7.40 -13.83 8.96
CA CYS A 160 -6.03 -14.09 8.56
C CYS A 160 -5.80 -15.60 8.39
N ARG A 161 -5.62 -16.06 7.15
CA ARG A 161 -5.40 -17.49 6.85
C ARG A 161 -3.99 -17.94 7.21
N ALA A 162 -2.99 -17.10 6.94
CA ALA A 162 -1.58 -17.37 7.24
C ALA A 162 -0.76 -16.07 7.24
N THR A 163 0.47 -16.16 7.75
CA THR A 163 1.46 -15.08 7.72
C THR A 163 2.56 -15.38 6.70
N CYS A 164 2.99 -14.35 5.97
CA CYS A 164 4.17 -14.37 5.12
C CYS A 164 5.22 -13.42 5.73
N MET A 165 6.47 -13.88 5.87
CA MET A 165 7.58 -13.13 6.46
C MET A 165 8.63 -12.82 5.39
#